data_AF-A0AAE3H962-F1
#
_entry.id   AF-A0AAE3H962-F1
#
_cell.length_a   1.000
_cell.length_b   1.000
_cell.length_c   1.000
_cell.angle_alpha   90.00
_cell.angle_beta   90.00
_cell.angle_gamma   90.00
#
_symmetry.space_group_name_H-M   'P 1'
#
loop_
_entity.id
_entity.type
_entity.pdbx_description
1 polymer ?
#
loop_
_entity_poly.entity_id
_entity_poly.type
_entity_poly.pdbx_seq_one_letter_code
_entity_poly.pdbx_strand_id
1 'polypeptide(L)'
;MITKEKVGHIGWLARIEIEEKESDAYAEKLNSVLDYFGQLDEVDTQGVAPTYHVMDIVNVFRKDEVRESMPQDVVLANTGHKQEGNFKAPRIM
;
A
#
# COMPACT_ATOMS: atom_id res chain seq x y z
N MET A 1 18.86 10.15 -6.52
CA MET A 1 19.45 8.83 -6.26
C MET A 1 19.00 8.29 -4.92
N ILE A 2 18.52 7.05 -4.90
CA ILE A 2 18.14 6.26 -3.73
C ILE A 2 19.40 5.63 -3.14
N THR A 3 19.58 5.76 -1.83
CA THR A 3 20.68 5.15 -1.06
C THR A 3 20.17 3.95 -0.27
N LYS A 4 21.09 3.13 0.25
CA LYS A 4 20.79 1.98 1.11
C LYS A 4 19.90 2.36 2.31
N GLU A 5 20.17 3.50 2.96
CA GLU A 5 19.39 3.98 4.09
C GLU A 5 17.96 4.32 3.69
N LYS A 6 17.77 4.90 2.49
CA LYS A 6 16.44 5.19 1.94
C LYS A 6 15.68 3.92 1.62
N VAL A 7 16.33 2.87 1.13
CA VAL A 7 15.71 1.56 0.92
C VAL A 7 15.16 1.01 2.25
N GLY A 8 15.97 1.04 3.31
CA GLY A 8 15.52 0.63 4.64
C GLY A 8 14.35 1.46 5.16
N HIS A 9 14.38 2.78 4.94
CA HIS A 9 13.28 3.66 5.33
C HIS A 9 11.97 3.37 4.58
N ILE A 10 12.06 3.14 3.26
CA ILE A 10 10.90 2.77 2.43
C ILE A 10 10.35 1.40 2.84
N GLY A 11 11.21 0.42 3.10
CA GLY A 11 10.81 -0.89 3.64
C GLY A 11 10.04 -0.75 4.94
N TRP A 12 10.53 0.07 5.88
CA TRP A 12 9.84 0.36 7.13
C TRP A 12 8.45 0.97 6.92
N LEU A 13 8.32 1.96 6.02
CA LEU A 13 7.02 2.56 5.67
C LEU A 13 6.06 1.54 5.06
N ALA A 14 6.57 0.65 4.21
CA ALA A 14 5.79 -0.39 3.54
C ALA A 14 5.53 -1.64 4.41
N ARG A 15 6.09 -1.70 5.63
CA ARG A 15 6.10 -2.90 6.50
C ARG A 15 6.73 -4.13 5.83
N ILE A 16 7.76 -3.89 5.03
CA ILE A 16 8.57 -4.93 4.39
C ILE A 16 9.95 -4.92 5.04
N GLU A 17 10.32 -6.04 5.65
CA GLU A 17 11.68 -6.25 6.15
C GLU A 17 12.62 -6.43 4.96
N ILE A 18 13.65 -5.59 4.89
CA ILE A 18 14.69 -5.65 3.86
C ILE A 18 15.99 -6.00 4.56
N GLU A 19 16.57 -7.15 4.20
CA GLU A 19 17.84 -7.55 4.75
C GLU A 19 18.96 -6.61 4.28
N GLU A 20 19.89 -6.30 5.18
CA GLU A 20 20.96 -5.36 4.90
C GLU A 20 21.81 -5.75 3.67
N LYS A 21 21.98 -7.05 3.44
CA LYS A 21 22.73 -7.62 2.30
C LYS A 21 22.05 -7.40 0.95
N GLU A 22 20.74 -7.15 0.94
CA GLU A 22 19.93 -6.96 -0.26
C GLU A 22 19.70 -5.47 -0.57
N SER A 23 19.88 -4.60 0.43
CA SER A 23 19.57 -3.17 0.31
C SER A 23 20.32 -2.45 -0.82
N ASP A 24 21.59 -2.81 -1.07
CA ASP A 24 22.36 -2.20 -2.17
C ASP A 24 21.81 -2.61 -3.53
N ALA A 25 21.47 -3.89 -3.71
CA ALA A 25 20.86 -4.38 -4.94
C ALA A 25 19.46 -3.77 -5.17
N TYR A 26 18.68 -3.54 -4.11
CA TYR A 26 17.41 -2.83 -4.21
C TYR A 26 17.60 -1.35 -4.55
N ALA A 27 18.63 -0.69 -4.00
CA ALA A 27 18.92 0.70 -4.32
C ALA A 27 19.23 0.85 -5.83
N GLU A 28 20.06 -0.02 -6.39
CA GLU A 28 20.35 -0.02 -7.83
C GLU A 28 19.09 -0.22 -8.69
N LYS A 29 18.28 -1.23 -8.36
CA LYS A 29 17.03 -1.52 -9.09
C LYS A 29 16.04 -0.35 -9.02
N LEU A 30 15.85 0.23 -7.83
CA LEU A 30 14.94 1.36 -7.65
C LEU A 30 15.42 2.60 -8.39
N ASN A 31 16.73 2.87 -8.41
CA ASN A 31 17.28 3.96 -9.23
C ASN A 31 17.00 3.72 -10.72
N SER A 32 17.21 2.51 -11.24
CA SER A 32 16.91 2.20 -12.65
C SER A 32 15.43 2.42 -13.00
N VAL A 33 14.51 2.07 -12.09
CA VAL A 33 13.07 2.31 -12.27
C VAL A 33 12.76 3.81 -12.26
N LEU A 34 13.39 4.59 -11.38
CA LEU A 34 13.22 6.05 -11.34
C LEU A 34 13.78 6.72 -12.59
N ASP A 35 14.93 6.25 -13.09
CA ASP A 35 15.52 6.75 -14.33
C ASP A 35 14.58 6.47 -15.52
N TYR A 36 13.94 5.30 -15.55
CA TYR A 36 12.92 4.99 -16.55
C TYR A 36 11.70 5.93 -16.46
N PHE A 37 11.22 6.23 -15.25
CA PHE A 37 10.14 7.21 -15.05
C PHE A 37 10.51 8.64 -15.45
N GLY A 38 11.80 8.98 -15.49
CA GLY A 38 12.27 10.28 -15.99
C GLY A 38 11.81 10.61 -17.42
N GLN A 39 11.42 9.61 -18.22
CA GLN A 39 10.80 9.83 -19.54
C GLN A 39 9.50 10.65 -19.45
N LEU A 40 8.79 10.60 -18.32
CA LEU A 40 7.57 11.38 -18.12
C LEU A 40 7.85 12.88 -17.97
N ASP A 41 9.05 13.28 -17.54
CA ASP A 41 9.44 14.68 -17.39
C ASP A 41 9.61 15.40 -18.74
N GLU A 42 9.71 14.65 -19.84
CA GLU A 42 9.79 15.19 -21.22
C GLU A 42 8.43 15.71 -21.72
N VAL A 43 7.34 15.35 -21.05
CA VAL A 43 5.97 15.71 -21.45
C VAL A 43 5.52 16.95 -20.68
N ASP A 44 5.20 18.03 -21.41
CA ASP A 44 4.64 19.24 -20.80
C ASP A 44 3.22 18.98 -20.26
N THR A 45 3.08 19.08 -18.95
CA THR A 45 1.81 18.95 -18.24
C THR A 45 1.35 20.27 -17.60
N GLN A 46 1.97 21.39 -17.97
CA GLN A 46 1.60 22.71 -17.45
C GLN A 46 0.14 23.03 -17.80
N GLY A 47 -0.67 23.26 -16.76
CA GLY A 47 -2.10 23.54 -16.91
C GLY A 47 -2.98 22.31 -17.16
N VAL A 48 -2.41 21.10 -17.19
CA VAL A 48 -3.17 19.85 -17.29
C VAL A 48 -3.58 19.41 -15.88
N ALA A 49 -4.88 19.26 -15.65
CA ALA A 49 -5.38 18.75 -14.37
C ALA A 49 -5.06 17.24 -14.22
N PRO A 50 -4.65 16.77 -13.02
CA PRO A 50 -4.46 15.35 -12.78
C PRO A 50 -5.76 14.55 -12.99
N THR A 51 -5.65 13.37 -13.57
CA THR A 51 -6.77 12.44 -13.71
C THR A 51 -6.80 11.48 -12.52
N TYR A 52 -7.79 11.63 -11.62
CA TYR A 52 -7.94 10.77 -10.44
C TYR A 52 -8.84 9.54 -10.69
N HIS A 53 -9.92 9.75 -11.45
CA HIS A 53 -10.86 8.72 -11.84
C HIS A 53 -11.15 8.88 -13.33
N VAL A 54 -11.23 7.76 -14.05
CA VAL A 54 -11.54 7.74 -15.49
C VAL A 54 -13.03 7.88 -15.78
N MET A 55 -13.88 7.75 -14.75
CA MET A 55 -15.33 7.88 -14.83
C MET A 55 -15.79 9.08 -14.01
N ASP A 56 -16.82 9.76 -14.50
CA ASP A 56 -17.48 10.88 -13.82
C ASP A 56 -18.43 10.38 -12.71
N ILE A 57 -17.85 9.77 -11.67
CA ILE A 57 -18.58 9.31 -10.50
C ILE A 57 -18.76 10.48 -9.54
N VAL A 58 -20.00 10.80 -9.21
CA VAL A 58 -20.33 11.90 -8.31
C VAL A 58 -21.31 11.39 -7.26
N ASN A 59 -21.04 11.69 -5.98
CA ASN A 59 -22.00 11.57 -4.89
C ASN A 59 -22.70 10.19 -4.80
N VAL A 60 -21.93 9.11 -4.91
CA VAL A 60 -22.46 7.74 -4.74
C VAL A 60 -22.66 7.47 -3.25
N PHE A 61 -23.89 7.69 -2.78
CA PHE A 61 -24.26 7.47 -1.39
C PHE A 61 -24.80 6.05 -1.17
N ARG A 62 -24.44 5.46 -0.03
CA ARG A 62 -25.12 4.29 0.54
C ARG A 62 -26.24 4.79 1.44
N LYS A 63 -27.45 4.24 1.29
CA LYS A 63 -28.55 4.49 2.24
C LYS A 63 -28.16 4.05 3.64
N ASP A 64 -28.60 4.78 4.65
CA ASP A 64 -28.36 4.42 6.05
C ASP A 64 -29.37 3.38 6.55
N GLU A 65 -29.22 2.16 6.05
CA GLU A 65 -30.05 1.01 6.40
C GLU A 65 -29.19 -0.06 7.08
N VAL A 66 -29.70 -0.64 8.17
CA VAL A 66 -29.04 -1.75 8.89
C VAL A 66 -29.10 -3.01 8.02
N ARG A 67 -27.99 -3.73 7.95
CA ARG A 67 -27.89 -5.03 7.29
C ARG A 67 -27.27 -6.04 8.25
N GLU A 68 -27.60 -7.30 8.07
CA GLU A 68 -26.97 -8.38 8.84
C GLU A 68 -25.46 -8.39 8.58
N SER A 69 -24.70 -8.50 9.67
CA SER A 69 -23.24 -8.67 9.60
C SER A 69 -22.91 -10.12 9.25
N MET A 70 -21.70 -10.32 8.72
CA MET A 70 -21.21 -11.68 8.45
C MET A 70 -21.13 -12.50 9.76
N PRO A 71 -21.49 -13.80 9.73
CA PRO A 71 -21.30 -14.69 10.87
C PRO A 71 -19.83 -14.72 11.33
N GLN A 72 -19.61 -14.75 12.64
CA GLN A 72 -18.26 -14.68 13.22
C GLN A 72 -17.35 -15.83 12.76
N ASP A 73 -17.89 -17.03 12.60
CA ASP A 73 -17.20 -18.21 12.10
C ASP A 73 -16.71 -18.03 10.65
N VAL A 74 -17.51 -17.38 9.80
CA VAL A 74 -17.13 -17.03 8.42
C VAL A 74 -16.02 -15.99 8.41
N VAL A 75 -16.12 -14.95 9.25
CA VAL A 75 -15.11 -13.88 9.35
C VAL A 75 -13.76 -14.43 9.82
N LEU A 76 -13.77 -15.38 10.75
CA LEU A 76 -12.56 -15.99 11.33
C LEU A 76 -12.05 -17.22 10.57
N ALA A 77 -12.68 -17.59 9.44
CA ALA A 77 -12.35 -18.81 8.71
C ALA A 77 -10.91 -18.82 8.16
N ASN A 78 -10.38 -17.65 7.80
CA ASN A 78 -9.07 -17.52 7.14
C ASN A 78 -7.89 -17.31 8.10
N THR A 79 -8.11 -17.26 9.42
CA THR A 79 -7.03 -17.04 10.39
C THR A 79 -6.79 -18.28 11.26
N GLY A 80 -5.52 -18.66 11.42
CA GLY A 80 -5.09 -19.59 12.46
C GLY A 80 -4.97 -18.93 13.85
N HIS A 81 -4.93 -17.61 13.90
CA HIS A 81 -4.76 -16.83 15.12
C HIS A 81 -6.09 -16.24 15.57
N LYS A 82 -6.88 -17.05 16.27
CA LYS A 82 -8.15 -16.65 16.88
C LYS A 82 -8.22 -17.03 18.35
N GLN A 83 -8.89 -16.21 19.15
CA GLN A 83 -9.13 -16.45 20.57
C GLN A 83 -10.48 -15.87 20.95
N GLU A 84 -11.36 -16.68 21.53
CA GLU A 84 -12.66 -16.25 22.08
C GLU A 84 -13.49 -15.40 21.11
N GLY A 85 -13.52 -15.80 19.83
CA GLY A 85 -14.27 -15.07 18.79
C GLY A 85 -13.58 -13.80 18.25
N ASN A 86 -12.30 -13.59 18.56
CA ASN A 86 -11.52 -12.44 18.12
C ASN A 86 -10.28 -12.85 17.32
N PHE A 87 -9.75 -11.92 16.52
CA PHE A 87 -8.41 -12.04 15.95
C PHE A 87 -7.36 -11.87 17.05
N LYS A 88 -6.45 -12.83 17.16
CA LYS A 88 -5.34 -12.77 18.12
C LYS A 88 -4.11 -12.19 17.43
N ALA A 89 -3.56 -11.11 17.97
CA ALA A 89 -2.35 -10.46 17.47
C ALA A 89 -1.40 -10.13 18.63
N PRO A 90 -0.10 -9.85 18.35
CA PRO A 90 0.80 -9.31 19.34
C PRO A 90 0.24 -8.02 19.98
N ARG A 91 0.50 -7.85 21.27
CA ARG A 91 0.04 -6.66 22.00
C ARG A 91 0.80 -5.42 21.49
N ILE A 92 0.05 -4.38 21.14
CA ILE A 92 0.61 -3.06 20.81
C ILE A 92 1.00 -2.38 22.13
N MET A 93 2.21 -1.82 22.19
CA MET A 93 2.69 -0.96 23.29
C MET A 93 2.61 0.51 22.87
#